data_AF-A0A1W9P1A2-F1
#
_entry.id   AF-A0A1W9P1A2-F1
#
_cell.length_a   1.000
_cell.length_b   1.000
_cell.length_c   1.000
_cell.angle_alpha   90.00
_cell.angle_beta   90.00
_cell.angle_gamma   90.00
#
_symmetry.space_group_name_H-M   'P 1'
#
loop_
_entity.id
_entity.type
_entity.pdbx_description
1 polymer ?
#
loop_
_entity_poly.entity_id
_entity_poly.type
_entity_poly.pdbx_seq_one_letter_code
_entity_poly.pdbx_strand_id
1 'polypeptide(L)'
;MRCAIYTRVSTDNQVEKDYNSLETQKESLMAYIQAHKYEGWELYDVYEDAGYSAADLNNTLKEKNILNRHGKTFTKSSIKNILTNPVYIGKLKYAGKIYNGLHQPIISELLFNEAQELH
;
A
#
# COMPACT_ATOMS: atom_id res chain seq x y z
N MET A 1 24.77 -16.98 10.03
CA MET A 1 23.82 -16.93 8.89
C MET A 1 23.01 -15.65 9.00
N ARG A 2 22.89 -14.87 7.93
CA ARG A 2 22.08 -13.64 7.94
C ARG A 2 20.67 -13.96 7.47
N CYS A 3 19.68 -13.61 8.27
CA CYS A 3 18.28 -13.92 8.03
C CYS A 3 17.50 -12.61 7.89
N ALA A 4 16.57 -12.54 6.93
CA ALA A 4 15.62 -11.45 6.81
C ALA A 4 14.22 -11.98 7.14
N ILE A 5 13.42 -11.15 7.80
CA ILE A 5 12.01 -11.46 8.10
C ILE A 5 11.16 -10.83 6.99
N TYR A 6 10.31 -11.64 6.35
CA TYR A 6 9.33 -11.15 5.38
C TYR A 6 7.92 -11.43 5.91
N THR A 7 7.15 -10.38 6.13
CA THR A 7 5.74 -10.48 6.53
C THR A 7 4.86 -9.92 5.41
N ARG A 8 3.76 -10.63 5.09
CA ARG A 8 2.82 -10.24 4.02
C ARG A 8 1.39 -10.50 4.46
N VAL A 9 0.50 -9.54 4.27
CA VAL A 9 -0.96 -9.73 4.41
C VAL A 9 -1.60 -9.86 3.03
N SER A 10 -2.28 -10.97 2.78
CA SER A 10 -3.16 -11.11 1.61
C SER A 10 -4.60 -10.78 2.00
N THR A 11 -5.22 -9.86 1.28
CA THR A 11 -6.53 -9.25 1.55
C THR A 11 -7.76 -10.19 1.40
N ASP A 12 -7.60 -11.51 1.50
CA ASP A 12 -8.68 -12.49 1.28
C ASP A 12 -9.15 -13.26 2.53
N ASN A 13 -8.48 -13.17 3.68
CA ASN A 13 -8.96 -13.84 4.89
C ASN A 13 -9.70 -12.88 5.83
N GLN A 14 -11.01 -12.82 5.64
CA GLN A 14 -11.93 -12.37 6.68
C GLN A 14 -11.78 -13.25 7.93
N VAL A 15 -11.27 -12.64 8.99
CA VAL A 15 -11.65 -12.88 10.40
C VAL A 15 -11.25 -14.25 11.00
N GLU A 16 -9.98 -14.36 11.36
CA GLU A 16 -9.60 -14.70 12.75
C GLU A 16 -8.66 -13.60 13.23
N LYS A 17 -9.23 -12.55 13.84
CA LYS A 17 -8.58 -11.26 14.12
C LYS A 17 -7.43 -11.33 15.14
N ASP A 18 -7.24 -12.45 15.83
CA ASP A 18 -6.26 -12.56 16.93
C ASP A 18 -4.99 -13.37 16.58
N TYR A 19 -4.97 -14.15 15.49
CA TYR A 19 -3.82 -15.02 15.14
C TYR A 19 -3.10 -14.66 13.84
N ASN A 20 -3.70 -13.80 13.00
CA ASN A 20 -3.18 -13.44 11.68
C ASN A 20 -2.61 -12.00 11.61
N SER A 21 -2.32 -11.37 12.75
CA SER A 21 -1.71 -10.05 12.75
C SER A 21 -0.26 -10.13 12.25
N LEU A 22 0.16 -9.15 11.44
CA LEU A 22 1.56 -8.96 11.03
C LEU A 22 2.50 -8.95 12.24
N GLU A 23 2.02 -8.40 13.36
CA GLU A 23 2.75 -8.36 14.62
C GLU A 23 3.04 -9.77 15.15
N THR A 24 2.05 -10.65 15.15
CA THR A 24 2.19 -12.04 15.64
C THR A 24 3.13 -12.86 14.76
N GLN A 25 3.09 -12.67 13.44
CA GLN A 25 4.02 -13.30 12.50
C GLN A 25 5.45 -12.81 12.74
N LYS A 26 5.61 -11.50 12.94
CA LYS A 26 6.90 -10.86 13.21
C LYS A 26 7.49 -11.32 14.55
N GLU A 27 6.71 -11.32 15.62
CA GLU A 27 7.14 -11.80 16.94
C GLU A 27 7.56 -13.27 16.90
N SER A 28 6.80 -14.12 16.20
CA SER A 28 7.12 -15.55 16.08
C SER A 28 8.44 -15.78 15.33
N LEU A 29 8.66 -15.06 14.22
CA LEU A 29 9.89 -15.15 13.43
C LEU A 29 11.09 -14.55 14.17
N MET A 30 10.90 -13.46 14.91
CA MET A 30 11.93 -12.89 15.77
C MET A 30 12.34 -13.84 16.89
N ALA A 31 11.37 -14.44 17.59
CA ALA A 31 11.64 -15.43 18.64
C ALA A 31 12.42 -16.63 18.08
N TYR A 32 12.10 -17.09 16.87
CA TYR A 32 12.81 -18.18 16.22
C TYR A 32 14.27 -17.84 15.90
N ILE A 33 14.54 -16.66 15.32
CA ILE A 33 15.93 -16.19 15.07
C ILE A 33 16.69 -16.03 16.39
N GLN A 34 16.03 -15.53 17.44
CA GLN A 34 16.63 -15.33 18.74
C GLN A 34 16.98 -16.66 19.45
N ALA A 35 16.16 -17.71 19.27
CA ALA A 35 16.46 -19.05 19.76
C ALA A 35 17.71 -19.66 19.10
N HIS A 36 17.95 -19.35 17.83
CA HIS A 36 19.11 -19.83 17.06
C HIS A 36 20.29 -18.84 17.06
N LYS A 37 20.27 -17.85 17.95
CA LYS A 37 21.34 -16.84 18.06
C LYS A 37 22.71 -17.46 18.37
N TYR A 38 22.74 -18.55 19.15
CA TYR A 38 23.98 -19.28 19.46
C TYR A 38 24.55 -20.07 18.27
N GLU A 39 23.74 -20.29 17.22
CA GLU A 39 24.16 -20.88 15.94
C GLU A 39 24.65 -19.81 14.94
N GLY A 40 24.80 -18.56 15.40
CA GLY A 40 25.28 -17.44 14.60
C GLY A 40 24.23 -16.85 13.66
N TRP A 41 22.95 -17.00 13.97
CA TRP A 41 21.87 -16.36 13.21
C TRP A 41 21.76 -14.88 13.60
N GLU A 42 21.81 -13.99 12.60
CA GLU A 42 21.70 -12.55 12.78
C GLU A 42 20.57 -12.02 11.91
N LEU A 43 19.66 -11.25 12.52
CA LEU A 43 18.63 -10.52 11.78
C LEU A 43 19.29 -9.39 10.98
N TYR A 44 19.11 -9.42 9.66
CA TYR A 44 19.61 -8.40 8.75
C TYR A 44 18.59 -7.26 8.56
N ASP A 45 17.35 -7.61 8.19
CA ASP A 45 16.29 -6.64 7.88
C ASP A 45 14.89 -7.25 8.02
N VAL A 46 13.88 -6.40 8.13
CA VAL A 46 12.46 -6.78 8.19
C VAL A 46 11.72 -6.10 7.05
N TYR A 47 11.18 -6.88 6.12
CA TYR A 47 10.39 -6.41 4.99
C TYR A 47 8.90 -6.66 5.27
N GLU A 48 8.16 -5.58 5.42
CA GLU A 48 6.71 -5.61 5.69
C GLU A 48 5.94 -5.25 4.41
N ASP A 49 5.26 -6.22 3.81
CA ASP A 49 4.30 -6.03 2.73
C ASP A 49 2.89 -5.98 3.34
N ALA A 50 2.56 -4.80 3.87
CA ALA A 50 1.29 -4.55 4.57
C ALA A 50 0.05 -4.67 3.67
N GLY A 51 0.21 -4.95 2.37
CA GLY A 51 -0.89 -5.31 1.48
C GLY A 51 -1.95 -4.19 1.35
N TYR A 52 -1.54 -2.93 1.45
CA TYR A 52 -2.45 -1.78 1.35
C TYR A 52 -3.13 -1.77 -0.02
N SER A 53 -4.38 -2.17 -0.03
CA SER A 53 -5.20 -2.20 -1.24
C SER A 53 -6.04 -0.93 -1.35
N ALA A 54 -6.57 -0.69 -2.56
CA ALA A 54 -7.61 0.32 -2.75
C ALA A 54 -8.87 0.05 -1.88
N ALA A 55 -9.03 -1.15 -1.31
CA ALA A 55 -10.08 -1.46 -0.36
C ALA A 55 -9.80 -0.85 1.03
N ASP A 56 -8.55 -0.95 1.48
CA ASP A 56 -8.11 -0.43 2.78
C ASP A 56 -8.22 1.09 2.79
N LEU A 57 -7.77 1.74 1.71
CA LEU A 57 -7.95 3.18 1.53
C LEU A 57 -9.44 3.56 1.54
N ASN A 58 -10.33 2.76 0.95
CA ASN A 58 -11.76 3.04 1.01
C ASN A 58 -12.33 2.96 2.43
N ASN A 59 -11.89 1.97 3.21
CA ASN A 59 -12.32 1.81 4.60
C ASN A 59 -11.85 3.00 5.45
N THR A 60 -10.59 3.41 5.31
CA THR A 60 -10.07 4.61 6.00
C THR A 60 -10.82 5.88 5.60
N LEU A 61 -11.16 6.05 4.31
CA LEU A 61 -11.94 7.20 3.85
C LEU A 61 -13.36 7.21 4.46
N LYS A 62 -13.99 6.04 4.61
CA LYS A 62 -15.29 5.90 5.28
C LYS A 62 -15.22 6.27 6.75
N GLU A 63 -14.22 5.76 7.47
CA GLU A 63 -14.00 6.07 8.89
C GLU A 63 -13.80 7.58 9.12
N LYS A 64 -13.08 8.24 8.20
CA LYS A 64 -12.87 9.69 8.22
C LYS A 64 -14.05 10.50 7.68
N ASN A 65 -15.16 9.85 7.33
CA ASN A 65 -16.34 10.45 6.71
C ASN A 65 -16.03 11.29 5.46
N ILE A 66 -15.01 10.89 4.69
CA ILE A 66 -14.64 11.52 3.42
C ILE A 66 -15.44 10.84 2.32
N LEU A 67 -16.39 11.57 1.76
CA LEU A 67 -17.31 11.09 0.73
C LEU A 67 -16.99 11.75 -0.62
N ASN A 68 -17.46 11.14 -1.69
CA ASN A 68 -17.36 11.73 -3.02
C ASN A 68 -18.28 12.96 -3.16
N ARG A 69 -18.20 13.65 -4.30
CA ARG A 69 -19.00 14.85 -4.61
C ARG A 69 -20.53 14.66 -4.50
N HIS A 70 -21.01 13.41 -4.52
CA HIS A 70 -22.43 13.03 -4.42
C HIS A 70 -22.81 12.49 -3.03
N GLY A 71 -21.94 12.62 -2.03
CA GLY A 71 -22.17 12.13 -0.68
C GLY A 71 -22.15 10.60 -0.54
N LYS A 72 -21.49 9.88 -1.48
CA LYS A 72 -21.35 8.42 -1.43
C LYS A 72 -19.91 8.02 -1.15
N THR A 73 -19.74 6.82 -0.62
CA THR A 73 -18.41 6.21 -0.42
C THR A 73 -17.72 5.95 -1.76
N PHE A 74 -16.40 5.88 -1.75
CA PHE A 74 -15.64 5.60 -2.96
C PHE A 74 -15.74 4.12 -3.32
N THR A 75 -15.56 3.81 -4.61
CA THR A 75 -15.37 2.43 -5.07
C THR A 75 -13.88 2.18 -5.29
N LYS A 76 -13.43 0.92 -5.23
CA LYS A 76 -12.03 0.55 -5.53
C LYS A 76 -11.59 1.09 -6.90
N SER A 77 -12.47 1.02 -7.90
CA SER A 77 -12.23 1.55 -9.25
C SER A 77 -12.13 3.08 -9.25
N SER A 78 -13.00 3.77 -8.53
CA SER A 78 -12.93 5.24 -8.40
C SER A 78 -11.63 5.70 -7.75
N ILE A 79 -11.18 5.01 -6.70
CA ILE A 79 -9.90 5.28 -6.03
C ILE A 79 -8.74 5.04 -6.98
N LYS A 80 -8.72 3.90 -7.69
CA LYS A 80 -7.70 3.61 -8.70
C LYS A 80 -7.65 4.69 -9.79
N ASN A 81 -8.81 5.13 -10.29
CA ASN A 81 -8.90 6.17 -11.30
C ASN A 81 -8.41 7.52 -10.80
N ILE A 82 -8.60 7.83 -9.51
CA ILE A 82 -8.02 9.02 -8.89
C ILE A 82 -6.50 8.85 -8.89
N LEU A 83 -5.97 7.81 -8.26
CA LEU A 83 -4.52 7.62 -8.08
C LEU A 83 -3.74 7.52 -9.40
N THR A 84 -4.36 7.03 -10.47
CA THR A 84 -3.72 6.85 -11.78
C THR A 84 -3.93 8.03 -12.74
N ASN A 85 -4.58 9.12 -12.30
CA ASN A 85 -4.92 10.22 -13.20
C ASN A 85 -3.70 11.12 -13.51
N PRO A 86 -3.24 11.19 -14.77
CA PRO A 86 -2.10 12.03 -15.15
C PRO A 86 -2.37 13.54 -15.03
N VAL A 87 -3.62 13.95 -14.82
CA VAL A 87 -3.96 15.37 -14.54
C VAL A 87 -3.18 15.90 -13.34
N TYR A 88 -2.89 15.08 -12.33
CA TYR A 88 -2.18 15.57 -11.15
C TYR A 88 -0.72 15.96 -11.42
N ILE A 89 -0.12 15.43 -12.48
CA ILE A 89 1.25 15.74 -12.91
C ILE A 89 1.28 16.73 -14.08
N GLY A 90 0.19 17.47 -14.31
CA GLY A 90 0.13 18.45 -15.41
C GLY A 90 -0.08 17.81 -16.79
N LYS A 91 -0.43 16.52 -16.87
CA LYS A 91 -0.62 15.80 -18.14
C LYS A 91 -2.10 15.49 -18.39
N LEU A 92 -2.47 15.24 -19.63
CA LEU A 92 -3.85 14.93 -20.04
C LEU A 92 -3.87 13.62 -20.82
N LYS A 93 -4.80 12.73 -20.47
CA LYS A 93 -5.05 11.51 -21.24
C LYS A 93 -6.20 11.74 -22.20
N TYR A 94 -5.93 11.63 -23.50
CA TYR A 94 -6.95 11.76 -24.55
C TYR A 94 -6.74 10.70 -25.63
N ALA A 95 -7.82 9.99 -25.98
CA ALA A 95 -7.79 8.91 -26.98
C ALA A 95 -6.66 7.88 -26.77
N GLY A 96 -6.39 7.53 -25.51
CA GLY A 96 -5.35 6.56 -25.13
C GLY A 96 -3.92 7.11 -25.13
N LYS A 97 -3.70 8.35 -25.56
CA LYS A 97 -2.39 9.02 -25.56
C LYS A 97 -2.30 10.04 -24.42
N ILE A 98 -1.09 10.24 -23.90
CA ILE A 98 -0.80 11.22 -22.85
C ILE A 98 -0.15 12.45 -23.50
N TYR A 99 -0.68 13.63 -23.18
CA TYR A 99 -0.21 14.92 -23.65
C TYR A 99 0.16 15.81 -22.47
N ASN A 100 1.03 16.80 -22.69
CA ASN A 100 1.28 17.83 -21.70
C ASN A 100 0.06 18.76 -21.64
N GLY A 101 -0.47 18.95 -20.44
CA GLY A 101 -1.53 19.91 -20.16
C GLY A 101 -0.98 21.33 -20.04
N LEU A 102 -1.89 22.29 -20.06
CA LEU A 102 -1.58 23.71 -19.90
C LEU A 102 -1.67 24.17 -18.43
N HIS A 103 -1.98 23.25 -17.51
CA HIS A 103 -2.13 23.54 -16.09
C HIS A 103 -0.88 23.14 -15.32
N GLN A 104 -0.64 23.84 -14.20
CA GLN A 104 0.43 23.49 -13.29
C GLN A 104 0.13 22.14 -12.61
N PRO A 105 1.13 21.25 -12.47
CA PRO A 105 1.00 20.03 -11.69
C PRO A 105 0.55 20.31 -10.26
N ILE A 106 -0.37 19.50 -9.75
CA ILE A 106 -0.81 19.53 -8.34
C ILE A 106 0.23 18.82 -7.45
N ILE A 107 0.86 17.77 -7.98
CA ILE A 107 1.95 17.02 -7.35
C ILE A 107 3.10 16.83 -8.34
N SER A 108 4.30 16.51 -7.82
CA SER A 108 5.45 16.24 -8.67
C SER A 108 5.29 14.91 -9.42
N GLU A 109 5.89 14.84 -10.61
CA GLU A 109 5.90 13.60 -11.41
C GLU A 109 6.63 12.47 -10.69
N LEU A 110 7.70 12.79 -9.95
CA LEU A 110 8.43 11.84 -9.13
C LEU A 110 7.51 11.19 -8.08
N LEU A 111 6.79 12.00 -7.28
CA LEU A 111 5.89 11.50 -6.24
C LEU A 111 4.76 10.67 -6.82
N PHE A 112 4.21 11.08 -7.96
CA PHE A 112 3.18 10.31 -8.65
C PHE A 112 3.69 8.93 -9.10
N ASN A 113 4.89 8.88 -9.68
CA ASN A 113 5.50 7.64 -10.14
C ASN A 113 5.84 6.70 -8.98
N GLU A 114 6.42 7.22 -7.89
CA GLU A 114 6.69 6.45 -6.66
C GLU A 114 5.40 5.79 -6.13
N ALA A 115 4.28 6.51 -6.13
CA ALA A 115 2.99 5.96 -5.72
C ALA A 115 2.44 4.88 -6.67
N GLN A 116 2.86 4.85 -7.95
CA GLN A 116 2.49 3.79 -8.89
C GLN A 116 3.40 2.57 -8.80
N GLU A 117 4.67 2.73 -8.39
CA GLU A 117 5.63 1.62 -8.26
C GLU A 117 5.38 0.75 -7.03
N LEU A 118 4.70 1.28 -6.02
CA LEU A 118 4.31 0.54 -4.80
C LEU A 118 3.10 -0.40 -4.99
N HIS A 119 2.69 -0.67 -6.24
CA HIS A 119 1.48 -1.40 -6.59
C HIS A 119 1.76 -2.60 -7.51
#